data_AF-A0A7Z7BDT3-F1
#
_entry.id   AF-A0A7Z7BDT3-F1
#
_cell.length_a   1.000
_cell.length_b   1.000
_cell.length_c   1.000
_cell.angle_alpha   90.00
_cell.angle_beta   90.00
_cell.angle_gamma   90.00
#
_symmetry.space_group_name_H-M   'P 1'
#
loop_
_entity.id
_entity.type
_entity.pdbx_description
1 polymer ?
#
loop_
_entity_poly.entity_id
_entity_poly.type
_entity_poly.pdbx_seq_one_letter_code
_entity_poly.pdbx_strand_id
1 'polypeptide(L)'
;MIKTLVACTALCASITAFAQPPGTVATWAAMPAHSWTAPSHMMLMDATRAGSRMVAVGEHGVILLSDDDGHSWRQARQVPVSATLSAVTFIDAEHGWAVGQWGVILATRNGGETWEKQRIDISVDQPLFSVLFTNEQDGIAVGLWSLMLTTHDGGRTWARTTLPKPPGGGKADRNLYHVFADRKGGLYISAEQGTVLKSSDGGANWTYLPTGGKGTLWTGVALPDGRLVVGGLLGSLFESRDGGSTWAALNSGTKSSITDIVATRSGFLGVGLDGLVFRQHEGSASFEVHQRDDRATLTAALIDGAGKPVLFSQDGVLTVR
;
A
#
# COMPACT_ATOMS: atom_id res chain seq x y z
N MET A 1 18.39 16.34 -49.99
CA MET A 1 18.82 15.59 -48.78
C MET A 1 17.60 15.53 -47.88
N ILE A 2 16.91 14.42 -47.61
CA ILE A 2 17.19 12.99 -47.66
C ILE A 2 15.90 12.28 -48.13
N LYS A 3 16.08 11.18 -48.89
CA LYS A 3 15.03 10.30 -49.41
C LYS A 3 14.76 9.12 -48.45
N THR A 4 13.51 8.69 -48.47
CA THR A 4 12.90 7.38 -48.25
C THR A 4 13.77 6.11 -48.38
N LEU A 5 13.55 5.09 -47.51
CA LEU A 5 13.21 3.66 -47.78
C LEU A 5 13.52 2.78 -46.53
N VAL A 6 12.55 2.06 -45.95
CA VAL A 6 12.09 0.66 -46.20
C VAL A 6 12.91 -0.44 -45.49
N ALA A 7 12.14 -1.21 -44.71
CA ALA A 7 12.30 -2.56 -44.18
C ALA A 7 13.52 -3.43 -44.57
N CYS A 8 14.08 -4.11 -43.57
CA CYS A 8 14.76 -5.40 -43.74
C CYS A 8 14.13 -6.46 -42.84
N THR A 9 13.72 -7.54 -43.50
CA THR A 9 13.14 -8.78 -43.01
C THR A 9 14.13 -9.65 -42.24
N ALA A 10 13.56 -10.40 -41.28
CA ALA A 10 13.96 -11.67 -40.69
C ALA A 10 15.28 -12.32 -41.17
N LEU A 11 16.16 -12.60 -40.20
CA LEU A 11 17.13 -13.69 -40.30
C LEU A 11 16.88 -14.65 -39.14
N CYS A 12 16.42 -15.87 -39.45
CA CYS A 12 16.45 -17.00 -38.54
C CYS A 12 17.91 -17.28 -38.15
N ALA A 13 18.24 -17.06 -36.88
CA ALA A 13 19.43 -17.64 -36.26
C ALA A 13 18.96 -18.70 -35.27
N SER A 14 19.47 -19.91 -35.45
CA SER A 14 19.34 -21.07 -34.59
C SER A 14 19.46 -20.69 -33.10
N ILE A 15 18.42 -20.97 -32.33
CA ILE A 15 18.47 -20.91 -30.87
C ILE A 15 19.38 -22.05 -30.42
N THR A 16 20.65 -21.76 -30.21
CA THR A 16 21.43 -22.52 -29.25
C THR A 16 20.83 -22.19 -27.89
N ALA A 17 20.15 -23.18 -27.28
CA ALA A 17 19.69 -23.08 -25.92
C ALA A 17 20.92 -22.98 -25.00
N PHE A 18 21.38 -21.76 -24.75
CA PHE A 18 22.23 -21.52 -23.60
C PHE A 18 21.39 -21.83 -22.37
N ALA A 19 21.83 -22.80 -21.57
CA ALA A 19 21.35 -22.95 -20.21
C ALA A 19 21.43 -21.59 -19.53
N GLN A 20 20.28 -21.00 -19.22
CA GLN A 20 20.22 -19.76 -18.47
C GLN A 20 20.93 -20.00 -17.13
N PRO A 21 21.80 -19.10 -16.67
CA PRO A 21 22.41 -19.24 -15.36
C PRO A 21 21.29 -19.38 -14.31
N PRO A 22 21.45 -20.24 -13.28
CA PRO A 22 20.48 -20.30 -12.20
C PRO A 22 20.34 -18.93 -11.54
N GLY A 23 19.10 -18.45 -11.38
CA GLY A 23 18.79 -17.23 -10.64
C GLY A 23 18.33 -16.05 -11.51
N THR A 24 17.07 -16.03 -11.97
CA THR A 24 16.43 -14.77 -12.39
C THR A 24 15.99 -13.98 -11.15
N VAL A 25 15.83 -12.66 -11.26
CA VAL A 25 15.26 -11.81 -10.17
C VAL A 25 13.98 -12.43 -9.59
N ALA A 26 13.15 -13.00 -10.44
CA ALA A 26 11.92 -13.69 -10.07
C ALA A 26 12.17 -14.93 -9.19
N THR A 27 13.19 -15.74 -9.49
CA THR A 27 13.54 -16.89 -8.63
C THR A 27 14.09 -16.49 -7.27
N TRP A 28 14.85 -15.40 -7.19
CA TRP A 28 15.34 -14.85 -5.92
C TRP A 28 14.19 -14.37 -5.04
N ALA A 29 13.20 -13.67 -5.62
CA ALA A 29 12.04 -13.14 -4.90
C ALA A 29 11.23 -14.22 -4.15
N ALA A 30 11.25 -15.47 -4.66
CA ALA A 30 10.57 -16.61 -4.03
C ALA A 30 11.38 -17.32 -2.93
N MET A 31 12.64 -16.95 -2.71
CA MET A 31 13.50 -17.50 -1.65
C MET A 31 13.24 -16.79 -0.31
N PRO A 32 13.50 -17.43 0.83
CA PRO A 32 13.37 -16.80 2.15
C PRO A 32 14.14 -15.48 2.28
N ALA A 33 13.60 -14.55 3.08
CA ALA A 33 14.23 -13.26 3.35
C ALA A 33 15.58 -13.43 4.05
N HIS A 34 16.51 -12.52 3.73
CA HIS A 34 17.81 -12.46 4.37
C HIS A 34 17.73 -11.82 5.78
N SER A 35 18.59 -12.26 6.68
CA SER A 35 18.79 -11.61 7.99
C SER A 35 19.83 -10.51 7.86
N TRP A 36 19.41 -9.26 8.02
CA TRP A 36 20.23 -8.08 7.91
C TRP A 36 20.78 -7.64 9.26
N THR A 37 22.00 -7.10 9.29
CA THR A 37 22.62 -6.58 10.52
C THR A 37 22.05 -5.24 10.99
N ALA A 38 21.49 -4.45 10.07
CA ALA A 38 20.91 -3.14 10.33
C ALA A 38 19.52 -3.01 9.68
N PRO A 39 18.56 -3.86 10.07
CA PRO A 39 17.31 -4.02 9.31
C PRO A 39 16.40 -2.78 9.39
N SER A 40 16.57 -1.92 10.41
CA SER A 40 15.88 -0.64 10.55
C SER A 40 16.35 0.45 9.58
N HIS A 41 17.37 0.17 8.75
CA HIS A 41 17.88 1.08 7.71
C HIS A 41 17.55 0.60 6.28
N MET A 42 16.77 -0.47 6.16
CA MET A 42 16.29 -0.97 4.87
C MET A 42 15.07 -0.18 4.41
N MET A 43 14.81 -0.09 3.11
CA MET A 43 13.60 0.59 2.60
C MET A 43 12.34 -0.07 3.16
N LEU A 44 11.50 0.73 3.83
CA LEU A 44 10.20 0.33 4.36
C LEU A 44 9.10 0.96 3.53
N MET A 45 8.06 0.20 3.25
CA MET A 45 6.96 0.59 2.36
C MET A 45 5.68 0.89 3.12
N ASP A 46 5.40 0.15 4.18
CA ASP A 46 4.18 0.27 4.96
C ASP A 46 4.39 -0.19 6.41
N ALA A 47 3.54 0.27 7.31
CA ALA A 47 3.53 -0.16 8.70
C ALA A 47 2.12 -0.14 9.29
N THR A 48 1.85 -1.09 10.19
CA THR A 48 0.58 -1.21 10.90
C THR A 48 0.78 -1.68 12.34
N ARG A 49 -0.32 -1.77 13.11
CA ARG A 49 -0.32 -2.32 14.47
C ARG A 49 -0.92 -3.72 14.52
N ALA A 50 -0.25 -4.62 15.23
CA ALA A 50 -0.75 -5.91 15.68
C ALA A 50 -0.97 -5.83 17.21
N GLY A 51 -2.16 -5.40 17.64
CA GLY A 51 -2.38 -5.05 19.05
C GLY A 51 -1.46 -3.89 19.48
N SER A 52 -0.60 -4.11 20.48
CA SER A 52 0.39 -3.12 20.92
C SER A 52 1.65 -3.08 20.05
N ARG A 53 1.95 -4.16 19.31
CA ARG A 53 3.15 -4.27 18.47
C ARG A 53 3.02 -3.44 17.20
N MET A 54 4.11 -2.81 16.78
CA MET A 54 4.22 -2.25 15.43
C MET A 54 4.87 -3.27 14.49
N VAL A 55 4.33 -3.38 13.28
CA VAL A 55 4.85 -4.23 12.22
C VAL A 55 5.07 -3.39 10.98
N ALA A 56 6.30 -3.33 10.47
CA ALA A 56 6.65 -2.62 9.24
C ALA A 56 7.18 -3.60 8.20
N VAL A 57 6.87 -3.37 6.92
CA VAL A 57 7.27 -4.24 5.81
C VAL A 57 8.02 -3.44 4.74
N GLY A 58 8.91 -4.11 4.00
CA GLY A 58 9.79 -3.41 3.08
C GLY A 58 10.44 -4.27 2.01
N GLU A 59 11.55 -3.76 1.47
CA GLU A 59 12.34 -4.43 0.45
C GLU A 59 12.92 -5.77 0.95
N HIS A 60 13.26 -6.64 0.00
CA HIS A 60 13.95 -7.91 0.30
C HIS A 60 13.21 -8.83 1.29
N GLY A 61 11.88 -8.73 1.38
CA GLY A 61 11.07 -9.48 2.34
C GLY A 61 11.29 -9.06 3.80
N VAL A 62 11.85 -7.87 4.04
CA VAL A 62 12.05 -7.35 5.39
C VAL A 62 10.69 -7.13 6.04
N ILE A 63 10.52 -7.71 7.23
CA ILE A 63 9.42 -7.44 8.15
C ILE A 63 10.05 -7.10 9.49
N LEU A 64 9.82 -5.89 9.99
CA LEU A 64 10.30 -5.42 11.29
C LEU A 64 9.19 -5.44 12.31
N LEU A 65 9.56 -5.77 13.55
CA LEU A 65 8.69 -5.82 14.71
C LEU A 65 9.26 -4.90 15.78
N SER A 66 8.40 -4.07 16.35
CA SER A 66 8.69 -3.30 17.56
C SER A 66 7.63 -3.58 18.62
N ASP A 67 8.10 -3.99 19.80
CA ASP A 67 7.28 -4.29 20.98
C ASP A 67 7.30 -3.12 21.99
N ASP A 68 7.95 -2.00 21.64
CA ASP A 68 8.20 -0.85 22.51
C ASP A 68 7.87 0.48 21.81
N ASP A 69 6.82 0.53 20.98
CA ASP A 69 6.35 1.74 20.30
C ASP A 69 7.42 2.43 19.42
N GLY A 70 8.27 1.62 18.78
CA GLY A 70 9.24 2.08 17.78
C GLY A 70 10.60 2.48 18.33
N HIS A 71 10.87 2.29 19.63
CA HIS A 71 12.18 2.60 20.23
C HIS A 71 13.25 1.58 19.80
N SER A 72 12.88 0.31 19.65
CA SER A 72 13.74 -0.74 19.11
C SER A 72 13.01 -1.62 18.10
N TRP A 73 13.79 -2.19 17.17
CA TRP A 73 13.27 -2.97 16.05
C TRP A 73 14.09 -4.24 15.86
N ARG A 74 13.42 -5.31 15.48
CA ARG A 74 14.04 -6.58 15.06
C ARG A 74 13.31 -7.15 13.86
N GLN A 75 13.99 -7.97 13.06
CA GLN A 75 13.31 -8.70 11.99
C GLN A 75 12.40 -9.81 12.55
N ALA A 76 11.34 -10.11 11.81
CA ALA A 76 10.59 -11.34 11.96
C ALA A 76 11.53 -12.54 11.81
N ARG A 77 11.25 -13.62 12.55
CA ARG A 77 12.12 -14.81 12.62
C ARG A 77 12.17 -15.58 11.31
N GLN A 78 11.04 -15.62 10.60
CA GLN A 78 10.94 -16.33 9.33
C GLN A 78 9.98 -15.61 8.38
N VAL A 79 10.51 -15.26 7.21
CA VAL A 79 9.73 -14.76 6.07
C VAL A 79 10.09 -15.60 4.85
N PRO A 80 9.12 -16.28 4.20
CA PRO A 80 9.40 -17.32 3.21
C PRO A 80 9.63 -16.78 1.79
N VAL A 81 9.83 -15.47 1.65
CA VAL A 81 10.02 -14.74 0.39
C VAL A 81 10.98 -13.56 0.60
N SER A 82 11.63 -13.12 -0.46
CA SER A 82 12.47 -11.92 -0.50
C SER A 82 11.92 -10.88 -1.48
N ALA A 83 10.73 -11.11 -2.02
CA ALA A 83 9.97 -10.10 -2.75
C ALA A 83 9.77 -8.85 -1.88
N THR A 84 9.85 -7.65 -2.47
CA THR A 84 9.47 -6.41 -1.79
C THR A 84 8.01 -6.48 -1.39
N LEU A 85 7.75 -6.24 -0.11
CA LEU A 85 6.42 -6.16 0.47
C LEU A 85 5.96 -4.71 0.43
N SER A 86 4.75 -4.48 -0.07
CA SER A 86 4.19 -3.16 -0.33
C SER A 86 3.17 -2.73 0.72
N ALA A 87 2.47 -3.68 1.37
CA ALA A 87 1.49 -3.36 2.41
C ALA A 87 1.37 -4.47 3.45
N VAL A 88 0.91 -4.11 4.64
CA VAL A 88 0.66 -5.00 5.76
C VAL A 88 -0.61 -4.60 6.52
N THR A 89 -1.42 -5.59 6.91
CA THR A 89 -2.63 -5.38 7.71
C THR A 89 -2.73 -6.43 8.81
N PHE A 90 -3.33 -6.06 9.93
CA PHE A 90 -3.66 -6.94 11.04
C PHE A 90 -5.09 -6.66 11.48
N ILE A 91 -5.83 -7.72 11.80
CA ILE A 91 -7.20 -7.62 12.33
C ILE A 91 -7.23 -7.73 13.85
N ASP A 92 -6.19 -8.30 14.44
CA ASP A 92 -5.99 -8.42 15.88
C ASP A 92 -4.47 -8.47 16.22
N ALA A 93 -4.12 -8.91 17.43
CA ALA A 93 -2.71 -8.99 17.86
C ALA A 93 -1.91 -10.15 17.23
N GLU A 94 -2.58 -11.12 16.62
CA GLU A 94 -1.99 -12.38 16.17
C GLU A 94 -2.09 -12.56 14.65
N HIS A 95 -3.23 -12.20 14.06
CA HIS A 95 -3.59 -12.45 12.66
C HIS A 95 -3.31 -11.25 11.77
N GLY A 96 -2.43 -11.46 10.79
CA GLY A 96 -2.06 -10.43 9.82
C GLY A 96 -1.69 -10.97 8.45
N TRP A 97 -1.71 -10.08 7.46
CA TRP A 97 -1.40 -10.37 6.06
C TRP A 97 -0.47 -9.30 5.48
N ALA A 98 0.43 -9.72 4.60
CA ALA A 98 1.32 -8.83 3.87
C ALA A 98 1.29 -9.17 2.38
N VAL A 99 1.38 -8.15 1.53
CA VAL A 99 1.34 -8.31 0.07
C VAL A 99 2.45 -7.52 -0.61
N GLY A 100 2.76 -7.82 -1.87
CA GLY A 100 3.77 -7.05 -2.60
C GLY A 100 4.03 -7.50 -4.04
N GLN A 101 5.27 -7.35 -4.46
CA GLN A 101 5.77 -7.70 -5.81
C GLN A 101 5.49 -9.17 -6.16
N TRP A 102 5.38 -9.48 -7.46
CA TRP A 102 5.04 -10.84 -7.93
C TRP A 102 3.69 -11.36 -7.40
N GLY A 103 2.81 -10.44 -6.99
CA GLY A 103 1.52 -10.73 -6.38
C GLY A 103 1.63 -11.62 -5.14
N VAL A 104 2.73 -11.50 -4.40
CA VAL A 104 2.93 -12.28 -3.18
C VAL A 104 1.88 -11.94 -2.14
N ILE A 105 1.39 -12.97 -1.44
CA ILE A 105 0.51 -12.84 -0.28
C ILE A 105 1.07 -13.75 0.82
N LEU A 106 1.34 -13.16 1.97
CA LEU A 106 1.78 -13.82 3.19
C LEU A 106 0.72 -13.69 4.28
N ALA A 107 0.68 -14.65 5.20
CA ALA A 107 -0.14 -14.58 6.40
C ALA A 107 0.68 -14.95 7.65
N THR A 108 0.28 -14.42 8.80
CA THR A 108 0.80 -14.75 10.11
C THR A 108 -0.34 -15.01 11.09
N ARG A 109 -0.06 -15.81 12.12
CA ARG A 109 -0.99 -16.14 13.23
C ARG A 109 -0.33 -15.96 14.60
N ASN A 110 0.78 -15.24 14.66
CA ASN A 110 1.56 -15.03 15.88
C ASN A 110 2.15 -13.63 15.96
N GLY A 111 1.41 -12.63 15.48
CA GLY A 111 1.79 -11.21 15.62
C GLY A 111 2.97 -10.84 14.74
N GLY A 112 3.17 -11.55 13.62
CA GLY A 112 4.24 -11.27 12.66
C GLY A 112 5.59 -11.91 12.96
N GLU A 113 5.71 -12.78 13.98
CA GLU A 113 6.97 -13.49 14.26
C GLU A 113 7.39 -14.40 13.12
N THR A 114 6.44 -15.14 12.55
CA THR A 114 6.65 -16.04 11.41
C THR A 114 5.54 -15.88 10.40
N TRP A 115 5.91 -15.97 9.13
CA TRP A 115 5.00 -15.79 8.01
C TRP A 115 4.94 -17.05 7.14
N GLU A 116 3.75 -17.33 6.63
CA GLU A 116 3.47 -18.41 5.69
C GLU A 116 3.08 -17.81 4.34
N LYS A 117 3.59 -18.41 3.26
CA LYS A 117 3.27 -17.99 1.89
C LYS A 117 1.96 -18.60 1.45
N GLN A 118 0.95 -17.76 1.18
CA GLN A 118 -0.33 -18.19 0.62
C GLN A 118 -0.30 -18.17 -0.91
N ARG A 119 0.36 -17.17 -1.50
CA ARG A 119 0.44 -16.99 -2.95
C ARG A 119 1.74 -16.32 -3.36
N ILE A 120 2.25 -16.68 -4.54
CA ILE A 120 3.21 -15.90 -5.34
C ILE A 120 3.12 -16.39 -6.79
N ASP A 121 3.24 -15.49 -7.77
CA ASP A 121 3.37 -15.86 -9.18
C ASP A 121 4.59 -15.17 -9.77
N ILE A 122 5.69 -15.92 -9.89
CA ILE A 122 6.96 -15.41 -10.43
C ILE A 122 7.04 -15.49 -11.96
N SER A 123 5.97 -15.95 -12.63
CA SER A 123 5.90 -15.98 -14.10
C SER A 123 5.46 -14.64 -14.69
N VAL A 124 4.78 -13.81 -13.91
CA VAL A 124 4.31 -12.48 -14.28
C VAL A 124 4.38 -11.54 -13.08
N ASP A 125 5.02 -10.39 -13.25
CA ASP A 125 5.03 -9.39 -12.18
C ASP A 125 3.72 -8.60 -12.17
N GLN A 126 2.80 -9.01 -11.30
CA GLN A 126 1.57 -8.27 -11.01
C GLN A 126 1.57 -7.89 -9.53
N PRO A 127 2.18 -6.76 -9.15
CA PRO A 127 2.31 -6.37 -7.77
C PRO A 127 0.95 -6.02 -7.16
N LEU A 128 0.79 -6.42 -5.90
CA LEU A 128 -0.29 -5.98 -5.02
C LEU A 128 0.21 -4.80 -4.19
N PHE A 129 -0.58 -3.73 -4.14
CA PHE A 129 -0.23 -2.48 -3.47
C PHE A 129 -0.88 -2.33 -2.09
N SER A 130 -2.01 -2.99 -1.85
CA SER A 130 -2.71 -2.92 -0.57
C SER A 130 -3.53 -4.17 -0.29
N VAL A 131 -3.75 -4.45 0.99
CA VAL A 131 -4.53 -5.58 1.49
C VAL A 131 -5.35 -5.14 2.70
N LEU A 132 -6.59 -5.64 2.77
CA LEU A 132 -7.49 -5.44 3.90
C LEU A 132 -8.20 -6.74 4.21
N PHE A 133 -8.28 -7.09 5.49
CA PHE A 133 -9.18 -8.12 6.00
C PHE A 133 -10.22 -7.47 6.90
N THR A 134 -11.49 -7.84 6.72
CA THR A 134 -12.60 -7.36 7.58
C THR A 134 -12.88 -8.30 8.74
N ASN A 135 -12.43 -9.56 8.62
CA ASN A 135 -12.42 -10.60 9.63
C ASN A 135 -11.36 -11.65 9.26
N GLU A 136 -11.25 -12.76 10.01
CA GLU A 136 -10.26 -13.82 9.76
C GLU A 136 -10.44 -14.57 8.43
N GLN A 137 -11.60 -14.47 7.79
CA GLN A 137 -11.96 -15.22 6.57
C GLN A 137 -12.01 -14.34 5.32
N ASP A 138 -12.56 -13.13 5.43
CA ASP A 138 -12.83 -12.24 4.30
C ASP A 138 -11.72 -11.21 4.11
N GLY A 139 -11.08 -11.27 2.94
CA GLY A 139 -9.95 -10.41 2.60
C GLY A 139 -9.96 -9.94 1.15
N ILE A 140 -9.40 -8.76 0.92
CA ILE A 140 -9.28 -8.11 -0.40
C ILE A 140 -7.83 -7.64 -0.56
N ALA A 141 -7.19 -8.00 -1.67
CA ALA A 141 -5.90 -7.48 -2.08
C ALA A 141 -6.02 -6.82 -3.46
N VAL A 142 -5.43 -5.63 -3.62
CA VAL A 142 -5.56 -4.80 -4.83
C VAL A 142 -4.20 -4.37 -5.35
N GLY A 143 -4.09 -4.11 -6.65
CA GLY A 143 -2.82 -3.69 -7.23
C GLY A 143 -2.88 -3.23 -8.69
N LEU A 144 -1.82 -3.58 -9.44
CA LEU A 144 -1.58 -3.12 -10.82
C LEU A 144 -2.69 -3.58 -11.78
N TRP A 145 -3.07 -2.72 -12.73
CA TRP A 145 -4.02 -3.02 -13.83
C TRP A 145 -5.37 -3.57 -13.36
N SER A 146 -5.96 -2.95 -12.34
CA SER A 146 -7.23 -3.34 -11.73
C SER A 146 -7.23 -4.79 -11.23
N LEU A 147 -6.06 -5.33 -10.87
CA LEU A 147 -5.97 -6.59 -10.16
C LEU A 147 -6.64 -6.43 -8.80
N MET A 148 -7.70 -7.20 -8.61
CA MET A 148 -8.36 -7.40 -7.32
C MET A 148 -8.43 -8.90 -7.08
N LEU A 149 -7.91 -9.33 -5.95
CA LEU A 149 -8.03 -10.69 -5.43
C LEU A 149 -8.88 -10.65 -4.17
N THR A 150 -9.80 -11.60 -4.04
CA THR A 150 -10.62 -11.77 -2.83
C THR A 150 -10.48 -13.18 -2.28
N THR A 151 -10.66 -13.30 -0.97
CA THR A 151 -10.72 -14.57 -0.26
C THR A 151 -11.89 -14.56 0.71
N HIS A 152 -12.46 -15.73 0.94
CA HIS A 152 -13.53 -16.00 1.91
C HIS A 152 -13.16 -17.17 2.85
N ASP A 153 -11.88 -17.57 2.86
CA ASP A 153 -11.37 -18.71 3.62
C ASP A 153 -10.05 -18.37 4.35
N GLY A 154 -9.80 -17.09 4.62
CA GLY A 154 -8.62 -16.61 5.33
C GLY A 154 -7.35 -16.61 4.47
N GLY A 155 -7.52 -16.60 3.16
CA GLY A 155 -6.45 -16.59 2.17
C GLY A 155 -5.88 -17.97 1.84
N ARG A 156 -6.58 -19.06 2.18
CA ARG A 156 -6.22 -20.40 1.68
C ARG A 156 -6.41 -20.46 0.17
N THR A 157 -7.45 -19.79 -0.33
CA THR A 157 -7.66 -19.56 -1.76
C THR A 157 -7.92 -18.07 -2.03
N TRP A 158 -7.40 -17.60 -3.16
CA TRP A 158 -7.58 -16.23 -3.64
C TRP A 158 -8.13 -16.26 -5.06
N ALA A 159 -9.30 -15.66 -5.26
CA ALA A 159 -9.97 -15.57 -6.55
C ALA A 159 -9.86 -14.16 -7.12
N ARG A 160 -9.73 -14.03 -8.44
CA ARG A 160 -9.76 -12.72 -9.10
C ARG A 160 -11.19 -12.20 -9.15
N THR A 161 -11.39 -10.97 -8.69
CA THR A 161 -12.67 -10.26 -8.78
C THR A 161 -12.68 -9.36 -10.00
N THR A 162 -13.76 -9.42 -10.78
CA THR A 162 -13.93 -8.57 -11.96
C THR A 162 -14.62 -7.28 -11.54
N LEU A 163 -13.93 -6.16 -11.75
CA LEU A 163 -14.51 -4.84 -11.54
C LEU A 163 -15.39 -4.41 -12.74
N PRO A 164 -16.41 -3.58 -12.50
CA PRO A 164 -17.16 -2.97 -13.59
C PRO A 164 -16.26 -2.10 -14.46
N LYS A 165 -16.72 -1.75 -15.66
CA LYS A 165 -15.98 -0.81 -16.50
C LYS A 165 -15.98 0.58 -15.86
N PRO A 166 -14.86 1.32 -15.94
CA PRO A 166 -14.83 2.69 -15.48
C PRO A 166 -15.78 3.58 -16.32
N PRO A 167 -16.34 4.66 -15.72
CA PRO A 167 -17.11 5.65 -16.48
C PRO A 167 -16.32 6.15 -17.70
N GLY A 168 -16.96 6.20 -18.88
CA GLY A 168 -16.29 6.55 -20.14
C GLY A 168 -15.82 5.38 -21.01
N GLY A 169 -16.10 4.13 -20.61
CA GLY A 169 -16.16 2.99 -21.55
C GLY A 169 -14.84 2.29 -21.91
N GLY A 170 -13.81 2.38 -21.06
CA GLY A 170 -12.54 1.66 -21.22
C GLY A 170 -12.51 0.24 -20.61
N LYS A 171 -11.37 -0.44 -20.71
CA LYS A 171 -11.07 -1.60 -19.87
C LYS A 171 -10.87 -1.15 -18.42
N ALA A 172 -11.12 -2.02 -17.46
CA ALA A 172 -10.65 -1.82 -16.09
C ALA A 172 -9.13 -2.10 -16.09
N ASP A 173 -8.34 -1.07 -16.38
CA ASP A 173 -6.87 -1.10 -16.43
C ASP A 173 -6.24 -0.10 -15.46
N ARG A 174 -7.07 0.55 -14.62
CA ARG A 174 -6.61 1.49 -13.60
C ARG A 174 -5.87 0.76 -12.49
N ASN A 175 -4.77 1.32 -12.05
CA ASN A 175 -4.10 0.87 -10.84
C ASN A 175 -4.96 1.17 -9.60
N LEU A 176 -5.03 0.20 -8.70
CA LEU A 176 -5.73 0.28 -7.42
C LEU A 176 -4.69 0.36 -6.31
N TYR A 177 -4.67 1.45 -5.55
CA TYR A 177 -3.56 1.75 -4.65
C TYR A 177 -3.80 1.33 -3.20
N HIS A 178 -4.83 1.88 -2.55
CA HIS A 178 -5.07 1.63 -1.13
C HIS A 178 -6.52 1.23 -0.87
N VAL A 179 -6.72 0.08 -0.22
CA VAL A 179 -8.03 -0.39 0.25
C VAL A 179 -8.21 -0.08 1.73
N PHE A 180 -9.33 0.52 2.10
CA PHE A 180 -9.64 0.86 3.50
C PHE A 180 -11.15 0.74 3.77
N ALA A 181 -11.51 0.63 5.05
CA ALA A 181 -12.89 0.50 5.50
C ALA A 181 -13.30 1.63 6.43
N ASP A 182 -14.60 1.97 6.41
CA ASP A 182 -15.22 2.78 7.46
C ASP A 182 -15.87 1.89 8.55
N ARG A 183 -16.27 2.52 9.66
CA ARG A 183 -16.92 1.83 10.79
C ARG A 183 -18.34 1.32 10.49
N LYS A 184 -18.92 1.71 9.35
CA LYS A 184 -20.26 1.30 8.91
C LYS A 184 -20.21 0.13 7.93
N GLY A 185 -19.02 -0.42 7.67
CA GLY A 185 -18.80 -1.53 6.74
C GLY A 185 -18.67 -1.10 5.28
N GLY A 186 -18.58 0.19 4.99
CA GLY A 186 -18.23 0.69 3.67
C GLY A 186 -16.78 0.39 3.36
N LEU A 187 -16.50 -0.13 2.17
CA LEU A 187 -15.15 -0.38 1.67
C LEU A 187 -14.82 0.61 0.56
N TYR A 188 -13.59 1.10 0.54
CA TYR A 188 -13.11 2.11 -0.38
C TYR A 188 -11.76 1.73 -0.97
N ILE A 189 -11.53 2.08 -2.23
CA ILE A 189 -10.23 1.89 -2.89
C ILE A 189 -9.83 3.18 -3.59
N SER A 190 -8.67 3.74 -3.24
CA SER A 190 -8.06 4.84 -3.99
C SER A 190 -7.49 4.34 -5.32
N ALA A 191 -7.68 5.12 -6.39
CA ALA A 191 -7.27 4.73 -7.74
C ALA A 191 -6.73 5.92 -8.54
N GLU A 192 -6.26 5.61 -9.75
CA GLU A 192 -5.86 6.60 -10.74
C GLU A 192 -6.99 7.56 -11.13
N GLN A 193 -6.61 8.72 -11.70
CA GLN A 193 -7.54 9.70 -12.26
C GLN A 193 -8.56 10.25 -11.24
N GLY A 194 -8.12 10.54 -10.01
CA GLY A 194 -8.96 11.16 -8.98
C GLY A 194 -10.21 10.37 -8.64
N THR A 195 -10.10 9.03 -8.66
CA THR A 195 -11.25 8.14 -8.49
C THR A 195 -11.13 7.32 -7.21
N VAL A 196 -12.25 7.16 -6.52
CA VAL A 196 -12.41 6.23 -5.40
C VAL A 196 -13.43 5.17 -5.83
N LEU A 197 -13.13 3.88 -5.63
CA LEU A 197 -14.15 2.83 -5.76
C LEU A 197 -14.80 2.63 -4.39
N LYS A 198 -16.10 2.37 -4.36
CA LYS A 198 -16.85 2.06 -3.14
C LYS A 198 -17.62 0.75 -3.27
N SER A 199 -17.60 -0.05 -2.20
CA SER A 199 -18.52 -1.16 -1.97
C SER A 199 -19.27 -0.95 -0.66
N SER A 200 -20.53 -1.40 -0.62
CA SER A 200 -21.38 -1.39 0.57
C SER A 200 -21.92 -2.79 0.91
N ASP A 201 -21.38 -3.83 0.28
CA ASP A 201 -21.84 -5.21 0.36
C ASP A 201 -20.68 -6.20 0.54
N GLY A 202 -19.67 -5.78 1.32
CA GLY A 202 -18.52 -6.62 1.66
C GLY A 202 -17.55 -6.87 0.49
N GLY A 203 -17.57 -6.01 -0.54
CA GLY A 203 -16.68 -6.13 -1.69
C GLY A 203 -17.27 -6.93 -2.86
N ALA A 204 -18.53 -7.35 -2.79
CA ALA A 204 -19.20 -8.08 -3.87
C ALA A 204 -19.47 -7.20 -5.08
N ASN A 205 -19.91 -5.95 -4.86
CA ASN A 205 -20.13 -4.96 -5.92
C ASN A 205 -19.39 -3.65 -5.64
N TRP A 206 -18.87 -3.03 -6.70
CA TRP A 206 -18.07 -1.82 -6.64
C TRP A 206 -18.63 -0.73 -7.55
N THR A 207 -18.57 0.52 -7.12
CA THR A 207 -18.96 1.70 -7.92
C THR A 207 -17.82 2.70 -7.95
N TYR A 208 -17.53 3.28 -9.12
CA TYR A 208 -16.55 4.36 -9.26
C TYR A 208 -17.16 5.71 -8.87
N LEU A 209 -16.51 6.41 -7.96
CA LEU A 209 -16.91 7.73 -7.44
C LEU A 209 -15.79 8.73 -7.77
N PRO A 210 -16.04 9.72 -8.64
CA PRO A 210 -15.05 10.75 -8.93
C PRO A 210 -14.94 11.74 -7.76
N THR A 211 -13.72 12.11 -7.39
CA THR A 211 -13.51 13.17 -6.40
C THR A 211 -13.60 14.58 -7.00
N GLY A 212 -13.67 14.68 -8.33
CA GLY A 212 -13.51 15.92 -9.09
C GLY A 212 -12.04 16.27 -9.39
N GLY A 213 -11.09 15.56 -8.76
CA GLY A 213 -9.67 15.64 -9.08
C GLY A 213 -9.29 14.87 -10.34
N LYS A 214 -8.08 15.15 -10.87
CA LYS A 214 -7.49 14.43 -12.01
C LYS A 214 -6.23 13.64 -11.65
N GLY A 215 -5.61 13.95 -10.52
CA GLY A 215 -4.39 13.29 -10.06
C GLY A 215 -4.67 11.91 -9.47
N THR A 216 -3.68 11.02 -9.55
CA THR A 216 -3.76 9.71 -8.92
C THR A 216 -3.86 9.83 -7.40
N LEU A 217 -4.78 9.08 -6.79
CA LEU A 217 -4.90 8.94 -5.34
C LEU A 217 -4.13 7.70 -4.91
N TRP A 218 -3.25 7.84 -3.93
CA TRP A 218 -2.38 6.76 -3.45
C TRP A 218 -2.83 6.20 -2.10
N THR A 219 -3.44 7.04 -1.26
CA THR A 219 -3.79 6.67 0.13
C THR A 219 -5.17 7.20 0.50
N GLY A 220 -5.75 6.63 1.54
CA GLY A 220 -7.00 7.09 2.12
C GLY A 220 -7.27 6.49 3.49
N VAL A 221 -8.05 7.22 4.29
CA VAL A 221 -8.40 6.84 5.65
C VAL A 221 -9.83 7.22 5.98
N ALA A 222 -10.50 6.38 6.77
CA ALA A 222 -11.75 6.74 7.43
C ALA A 222 -11.46 7.25 8.84
N LEU A 223 -11.93 8.45 9.15
CA LEU A 223 -11.74 9.08 10.45
C LEU A 223 -12.81 8.62 11.46
N PRO A 224 -12.54 8.72 12.77
CA PRO A 224 -13.51 8.36 13.81
C PRO A 224 -14.85 9.11 13.74
N ASP A 225 -14.84 10.33 13.22
CA ASP A 225 -16.01 11.20 13.01
C ASP A 225 -16.83 10.82 11.76
N GLY A 226 -16.41 9.79 11.02
CA GLY A 226 -17.08 9.29 9.82
C GLY A 226 -16.66 9.99 8.52
N ARG A 227 -15.75 10.96 8.57
CA ARG A 227 -15.15 11.52 7.35
C ARG A 227 -14.26 10.51 6.65
N LEU A 228 -14.21 10.62 5.33
CA LEU A 228 -13.22 9.94 4.51
C LEU A 228 -12.25 10.98 3.98
N VAL A 229 -10.96 10.70 4.03
CA VAL A 229 -9.92 11.56 3.45
C VAL A 229 -9.08 10.72 2.51
N VAL A 230 -8.85 11.22 1.29
CA VAL A 230 -7.99 10.56 0.29
C VAL A 230 -6.97 11.55 -0.25
N GLY A 231 -5.76 11.06 -0.51
CA GLY A 231 -4.67 11.90 -1.01
C GLY A 231 -3.74 11.17 -1.96
N GLY A 232 -2.87 11.92 -2.64
CA GLY A 232 -1.90 11.35 -3.56
C GLY A 232 -1.05 12.37 -4.30
N LEU A 233 -0.97 12.19 -5.62
CA LEU A 233 -0.04 12.86 -6.52
C LEU A 233 -0.16 14.40 -6.45
N LEU A 234 0.98 15.09 -6.35
CA LEU A 234 1.10 16.56 -6.37
C LEU A 234 0.28 17.28 -5.28
N GLY A 235 0.17 16.69 -4.09
CA GLY A 235 -0.55 17.26 -2.96
C GLY A 235 -2.08 17.22 -3.10
N SER A 236 -2.59 16.42 -4.03
CA SER A 236 -4.03 16.20 -4.18
C SER A 236 -4.61 15.64 -2.88
N LEU A 237 -5.61 16.30 -2.31
CA LEU A 237 -6.24 15.92 -1.04
C LEU A 237 -7.74 16.24 -1.11
N PHE A 238 -8.58 15.27 -0.77
CA PHE A 238 -10.04 15.38 -0.83
C PHE A 238 -10.68 14.78 0.41
N GLU A 239 -11.82 15.33 0.80
CA GLU A 239 -12.64 14.88 1.92
C GLU A 239 -14.05 14.56 1.46
N SER A 240 -14.63 13.50 2.03
CA SER A 240 -16.06 13.22 1.97
C SER A 240 -16.65 13.14 3.37
N ARG A 241 -17.89 13.63 3.52
CA ARG A 241 -18.68 13.59 4.77
C ARG A 241 -19.94 12.74 4.65
N ASP A 242 -20.21 12.17 3.49
CA ASP A 242 -21.45 11.46 3.14
C ASP A 242 -21.16 10.04 2.61
N GLY A 243 -20.06 9.44 3.06
CA GLY A 243 -19.67 8.08 2.69
C GLY A 243 -19.20 7.98 1.24
N GLY A 244 -18.51 9.00 0.73
CA GLY A 244 -17.90 9.02 -0.59
C GLY A 244 -18.82 9.47 -1.72
N SER A 245 -20.09 9.80 -1.44
CA SER A 245 -21.05 10.25 -2.45
C SER A 245 -20.66 11.61 -3.05
N THR A 246 -20.15 12.52 -2.22
CA THR A 246 -19.57 13.80 -2.65
C THR A 246 -18.21 14.02 -2.02
N TRP A 247 -17.36 14.78 -2.72
CA TRP A 247 -16.00 15.09 -2.32
C TRP A 247 -15.73 16.59 -2.42
N ALA A 248 -15.03 17.13 -1.43
CA ALA A 248 -14.53 18.50 -1.40
C ALA A 248 -13.00 18.48 -1.36
N ALA A 249 -12.35 19.37 -2.13
CA ALA A 249 -10.91 19.51 -2.08
C ALA A 249 -10.47 20.15 -0.76
N LEU A 250 -9.43 19.60 -0.14
CA LEU A 250 -8.76 20.18 1.02
C LEU A 250 -7.48 20.86 0.55
N ASN A 251 -7.28 22.13 0.93
CA ASN A 251 -6.07 22.86 0.58
C ASN A 251 -5.08 22.88 1.76
N SER A 252 -4.18 21.92 1.79
CA SER A 252 -3.05 21.93 2.74
C SER A 252 -1.94 22.89 2.31
N GLY A 253 -1.96 23.42 1.08
CA GLY A 253 -0.90 24.26 0.53
C GLY A 253 0.33 23.50 0.03
N THR A 254 0.44 22.19 0.31
CA THR A 254 1.54 21.36 -0.20
C THR A 254 1.41 21.08 -1.70
N LYS A 255 2.56 20.84 -2.34
CA LYS A 255 2.67 20.29 -3.70
C LYS A 255 3.41 18.96 -3.73
N SER A 256 3.95 18.52 -2.60
CA SER A 256 4.57 17.20 -2.49
C SER A 256 3.48 16.13 -2.52
N SER A 257 3.80 15.00 -3.16
CA SER A 257 2.85 13.90 -3.26
C SER A 257 2.71 13.19 -1.92
N ILE A 258 1.46 12.88 -1.56
CA ILE A 258 1.09 12.29 -0.28
C ILE A 258 1.14 10.77 -0.42
N THR A 259 1.98 10.13 0.38
CA THR A 259 2.21 8.68 0.34
C THR A 259 1.32 7.95 1.33
N ASP A 260 1.06 8.55 2.49
CA ASP A 260 0.22 7.94 3.53
C ASP A 260 -0.57 9.00 4.34
N ILE A 261 -1.74 8.62 4.84
CA ILE A 261 -2.59 9.41 5.72
C ILE A 261 -3.14 8.50 6.81
N VAL A 262 -2.85 8.86 8.07
CA VAL A 262 -3.31 8.11 9.24
C VAL A 262 -4.23 8.93 10.11
N ALA A 263 -5.30 8.29 10.59
CA ALA A 263 -6.17 8.87 11.58
C ALA A 263 -5.42 9.05 12.91
N THR A 264 -5.71 10.15 13.59
CA THR A 264 -5.23 10.43 14.94
C THR A 264 -6.42 10.57 15.88
N ARG A 265 -6.17 10.68 17.20
CA ARG A 265 -7.26 10.89 18.17
C ARG A 265 -8.03 12.19 17.96
N SER A 266 -7.45 13.17 17.27
CA SER A 266 -7.99 14.52 17.13
C SER A 266 -7.83 15.06 15.71
N GLY A 267 -8.06 14.23 14.70
CA GLY A 267 -7.93 14.59 13.28
C GLY A 267 -7.07 13.58 12.51
N PHE A 268 -6.16 14.04 11.66
CA PHE A 268 -5.27 13.15 10.90
C PHE A 268 -3.89 13.75 10.65
N LEU A 269 -2.94 12.86 10.37
CA LEU A 269 -1.59 13.15 9.94
C LEU A 269 -1.40 12.60 8.54
N GLY A 270 -0.76 13.33 7.64
CA GLY A 270 -0.30 12.81 6.37
C GLY A 270 1.20 13.00 6.20
N VAL A 271 1.80 12.09 5.44
CA VAL A 271 3.22 12.11 5.07
C VAL A 271 3.39 11.98 3.57
N GLY A 272 4.56 12.32 3.07
CA GLY A 272 4.80 12.31 1.63
C GLY A 272 6.26 12.34 1.23
N LEU A 273 6.44 12.51 -0.07
CA LEU A 273 7.75 12.68 -0.68
C LEU A 273 8.43 13.96 -0.18
N ASP A 274 9.74 14.09 -0.42
CA ASP A 274 10.54 15.25 -0.05
C ASP A 274 10.43 15.63 1.45
N GLY A 275 10.21 14.65 2.34
CA GLY A 275 10.06 14.87 3.78
C GLY A 275 8.77 15.58 4.21
N LEU A 276 7.71 15.56 3.40
CA LEU A 276 6.43 16.18 3.75
C LEU A 276 5.82 15.52 5.00
N VAL A 277 5.46 16.34 5.99
CA VAL A 277 4.61 15.97 7.12
C VAL A 277 3.55 17.05 7.28
N PHE A 278 2.28 16.67 7.37
CA PHE A 278 1.21 17.64 7.63
C PHE A 278 0.14 17.08 8.56
N ARG A 279 -0.53 17.96 9.29
CA ARG A 279 -1.58 17.61 10.25
C ARG A 279 -2.79 18.51 10.07
N GLN A 280 -3.97 17.92 10.16
CA GLN A 280 -5.21 18.65 10.37
C GLN A 280 -5.82 18.20 11.70
N HIS A 281 -6.14 19.16 12.57
CA HIS A 281 -6.88 18.89 13.78
C HIS A 281 -8.38 18.81 13.50
N GLU A 282 -9.09 18.02 14.30
CA GLU A 282 -10.54 17.88 14.22
C GLU A 282 -11.23 19.24 14.36
N GLY A 283 -12.21 19.51 13.48
CA GLY A 283 -12.91 20.79 13.42
C GLY A 283 -12.11 21.95 12.83
N SER A 284 -10.80 21.81 12.60
CA SER A 284 -9.99 22.85 11.97
C SER A 284 -10.02 22.75 10.44
N ALA A 285 -10.13 23.90 9.78
CA ALA A 285 -9.91 24.01 8.34
C ALA A 285 -8.43 24.23 7.99
N SER A 286 -7.59 24.63 8.96
CA SER A 286 -6.17 24.91 8.74
C SER A 286 -5.32 23.64 8.84
N PHE A 287 -4.16 23.69 8.19
CA PHE A 287 -3.16 22.65 8.21
C PHE A 287 -1.87 23.15 8.83
N GLU A 288 -1.26 22.32 9.67
CA GLU A 288 0.15 22.44 10.03
C GLU A 288 0.94 21.65 8.99
N VAL A 289 1.82 22.32 8.24
CA VAL A 289 2.64 21.66 7.20
C VAL A 289 4.10 21.92 7.50
N HIS A 290 4.87 20.85 7.50
CA HIS A 290 6.29 20.84 7.77
C HIS A 290 7.01 20.02 6.69
N GLN A 291 8.18 20.48 6.27
CA GLN A 291 9.09 19.70 5.45
C GLN A 291 10.30 19.36 6.31
N ARG A 292 10.64 18.08 6.41
CA ARG A 292 11.84 17.65 7.14
C ARG A 292 13.10 18.24 6.50
N ASP A 293 14.08 18.58 7.35
CA ASP A 293 15.38 19.11 6.92
C ASP A 293 16.15 18.13 6.03
N ASP A 294 16.08 16.83 6.35
CA ASP A 294 16.73 15.76 5.58
C ASP A 294 16.01 15.42 4.28
N ARG A 295 14.78 15.91 4.09
CA ARG A 295 13.91 15.64 2.94
C ARG A 295 13.73 14.15 2.62
N ALA A 296 13.89 13.27 3.61
CA ALA A 296 13.76 11.83 3.40
C ALA A 296 12.37 11.49 2.84
N THR A 297 12.30 10.63 1.84
CA THR A 297 11.05 10.19 1.23
C THR A 297 10.26 9.34 2.22
N LEU A 298 9.17 9.88 2.77
CA LEU A 298 8.34 9.14 3.71
C LEU A 298 7.37 8.24 2.96
N THR A 299 7.27 6.99 3.40
CA THR A 299 6.45 5.95 2.77
C THR A 299 5.21 5.63 3.60
N ALA A 300 5.34 5.62 4.93
CA ALA A 300 4.25 5.38 5.86
C ALA A 300 4.46 6.11 7.18
N ALA A 301 3.39 6.24 7.97
CA ALA A 301 3.47 6.73 9.35
C ALA A 301 2.60 5.90 10.30
N LEU A 302 3.03 5.80 11.56
CA LEU A 302 2.18 5.32 12.66
C LEU A 302 2.14 6.34 13.78
N ILE A 303 1.12 6.25 14.63
CA ILE A 303 1.02 7.04 15.85
C ILE A 303 1.37 6.14 17.05
N ASP A 304 2.37 6.54 17.83
CA ASP A 304 2.78 5.84 19.05
C ASP A 304 1.75 5.98 20.19
N GLY A 305 1.95 5.29 21.31
CA GLY A 305 1.06 5.38 22.47
C GLY A 305 0.96 6.79 23.08
N ALA A 306 1.96 7.65 22.84
CA ALA A 306 2.02 9.03 23.29
C ALA A 306 1.41 10.04 22.29
N GLY A 307 0.96 9.58 21.12
CA GLY A 307 0.39 10.44 20.08
C GLY A 307 1.41 11.05 19.11
N LYS A 308 2.69 10.66 19.19
CA LYS A 308 3.76 11.13 18.29
C LYS A 308 3.85 10.24 17.05
N PRO A 309 4.27 10.80 15.90
CA PRO A 309 4.47 10.00 14.70
C PRO A 309 5.76 9.18 14.78
N VAL A 310 5.67 7.91 14.38
CA VAL A 310 6.80 7.08 13.95
C VAL A 310 6.79 7.07 12.43
N LEU A 311 7.90 7.43 11.80
CA LEU A 311 8.00 7.67 10.37
C LEU A 311 8.83 6.58 9.68
N PHE A 312 8.32 6.08 8.56
CA PHE A 312 8.97 5.07 7.74
C PHE A 312 9.35 5.67 6.40
N SER A 313 10.49 5.28 5.85
CA SER A 313 11.04 5.83 4.61
C SER A 313 11.78 4.80 3.78
N GLN A 314 12.26 5.25 2.61
CA GLN A 314 13.21 4.50 1.80
C GLN A 314 14.57 4.26 2.48
N ASP A 315 14.85 5.00 3.56
CA ASP A 315 16.07 4.87 4.36
C ASP A 315 15.82 4.14 5.70
N GLY A 316 14.61 3.58 5.87
CA GLY A 316 14.20 2.80 7.04
C GLY A 316 13.35 3.57 8.05
N VAL A 317 13.51 3.25 9.34
CA VAL A 317 12.76 3.91 10.42
C VAL A 317 13.45 5.22 10.77
N LEU A 318 12.73 6.33 10.64
CA LEU A 318 13.27 7.65 10.94
C LEU A 318 12.97 8.04 12.38
N THR A 319 14.02 8.44 13.10
CA THR A 319 13.86 9.09 14.39
C THR A 319 13.27 10.49 14.21
N VAL A 320 12.25 10.83 14.98
CA VAL A 320 11.84 12.23 15.16
C VAL A 320 12.93 12.91 15.98
N ARG A 321 13.79 13.69 15.33
CA ARG A 321 14.75 14.58 15.99
C ARG A 321 14.10 15.92 16.26
#